data_AF-A0AAW8NK67-F1
#
_entry.id   AF-A0AAW8NK67-F1
#
_cell.length_a   1.000
_cell.length_b   1.000
_cell.length_c   1.000
_cell.angle_alpha   90.00
_cell.angle_beta   90.00
_cell.angle_gamma   90.00
#
_symmetry.space_group_name_H-M   'P 1'
#
loop_
_entity.id
_entity.type
_entity.pdbx_description
1 polymer ?
#
loop_
_entity_poly.entity_id
_entity_poly.type
_entity_poly.pdbx_seq_one_letter_code
_entity_poly.pdbx_strand_id
1 'polypeptide(L)'
;MKSKLVVLIASLLLSFNAFAISLQDAKAQGLVGEQINGYLGVVKNSAEAKAVVSSVNAKRKAHYEKIANKNQISVSDVAKLAAEKAIQATKKGHYIQNRSGNWVKK
;
A
#
# COMPACT_ATOMS: atom_id res chain seq x y z
N MET A 1 10.96 -45.79 22.80
CA MET A 1 11.44 -44.38 22.81
C MET A 1 11.96 -43.84 21.47
N LYS A 2 12.09 -44.65 20.40
CA LYS A 2 12.61 -44.20 19.10
C LYS A 2 11.56 -43.58 18.16
N SER A 3 10.28 -43.95 18.31
CA SER A 3 9.17 -43.44 17.47
C SER A 3 8.75 -41.99 17.82
N LYS A 4 8.90 -41.56 19.08
CA LYS A 4 8.57 -40.18 19.49
C LYS A 4 9.56 -39.13 18.96
N LEU A 5 10.80 -39.54 18.65
CA LEU A 5 11.83 -38.64 18.11
C LEU A 5 11.60 -38.34 16.61
N VAL A 6 11.03 -39.28 15.86
CA VAL A 6 10.74 -39.12 14.43
C VAL A 6 9.59 -38.14 14.18
N VAL A 7 8.61 -38.07 15.09
CA VAL A 7 7.48 -37.11 14.99
C VAL A 7 7.94 -35.66 15.25
N LEU A 8 8.98 -35.45 16.06
CA LEU A 8 9.46 -34.10 16.41
C LEU A 8 10.25 -33.40 15.29
N ILE A 9 10.83 -34.18 14.36
CA ILE A 9 11.63 -33.65 13.24
C ILE A 9 10.73 -33.28 12.04
N ALA A 10 9.57 -33.95 11.89
CA ALA A 10 8.63 -33.67 10.80
C ALA A 10 7.89 -32.31 10.94
N SER A 11 7.82 -31.74 12.15
CA SER A 11 7.15 -30.46 12.42
C SER A 11 8.00 -29.21 12.11
N LEU A 12 9.28 -29.35 11.74
CA LEU A 12 10.19 -28.21 11.56
C LEU A 12 10.26 -27.64 10.12
N LEU A 13 9.48 -28.19 9.18
CA LEU A 13 9.58 -27.85 7.74
C LEU A 13 8.44 -26.97 7.21
N LEU A 14 7.51 -26.52 8.05
CA LEU A 14 6.46 -25.57 7.64
C LEU A 14 6.92 -24.13 7.86
N SER A 15 7.99 -23.73 7.17
CA SER A 15 8.32 -22.31 7.00
C SER A 15 7.28 -21.68 6.08
N PHE A 16 6.26 -21.04 6.65
CA PHE A 16 5.33 -20.22 5.89
C PHE A 16 6.10 -19.05 5.26
N ASN A 17 6.27 -19.08 3.94
CA ASN A 17 6.78 -17.94 3.19
C ASN A 17 5.73 -16.83 3.22
N ALA A 18 5.95 -15.80 4.05
CA ALA A 18 5.13 -14.60 4.05
C ALA A 18 5.55 -13.68 2.90
N PHE A 19 4.94 -13.83 1.73
CA PHE A 19 5.16 -12.90 0.62
C PHE A 19 4.45 -11.58 0.90
N ALA A 20 5.18 -10.47 0.82
CA ALA A 20 4.58 -9.14 0.84
C ALA A 20 3.77 -8.94 -0.46
N ILE A 21 2.48 -8.61 -0.32
CA ILE A 21 1.62 -8.30 -1.46
C ILE A 21 2.10 -7.03 -2.20
N SER A 22 1.99 -7.01 -3.52
CA SER A 22 2.32 -5.82 -4.31
C SER A 22 1.26 -4.72 -4.14
N LEU A 23 1.62 -3.48 -4.48
CA LEU A 23 0.65 -2.38 -4.51
C LEU A 23 -0.49 -2.64 -5.50
N GLN A 24 -0.16 -3.21 -6.66
CA GLN A 24 -1.13 -3.49 -7.72
C GLN A 24 -2.16 -4.50 -7.23
N ASP A 25 -1.70 -5.59 -6.59
CA ASP A 25 -2.58 -6.62 -6.03
C ASP A 25 -3.40 -6.09 -4.87
N ALA A 26 -2.81 -5.28 -3.98
CA ALA A 26 -3.54 -4.67 -2.88
C ALA A 26 -4.66 -3.75 -3.36
N LYS A 27 -4.45 -3.01 -4.46
CA LYS A 27 -5.52 -2.21 -5.10
C LYS A 27 -6.57 -3.07 -5.78
N ALA A 28 -6.16 -4.12 -6.49
CA ALA A 28 -7.07 -5.04 -7.17
C ALA A 28 -7.99 -5.77 -6.19
N GLN A 29 -7.46 -6.16 -5.03
CA GLN A 29 -8.21 -6.76 -3.92
C GLN A 29 -9.06 -5.75 -3.13
N GLY A 30 -8.90 -4.45 -3.41
CA GLY A 30 -9.59 -3.37 -2.71
C GLY A 30 -9.17 -3.20 -1.26
N LEU A 31 -7.93 -3.54 -0.93
CA LEU A 31 -7.34 -3.36 0.40
C LEU A 31 -6.90 -1.92 0.62
N VAL A 32 -6.40 -1.27 -0.45
CA VAL A 32 -5.88 0.10 -0.42
C VAL A 32 -6.44 0.93 -1.59
N GLY A 33 -6.42 2.25 -1.44
CA GLY A 33 -6.91 3.20 -2.43
C GLY A 33 -6.11 4.50 -2.46
N GLU A 34 -6.27 5.28 -3.53
CA GLU A 34 -5.61 6.59 -3.67
C GLU A 34 -6.37 7.67 -2.91
N GLN A 35 -5.65 8.47 -2.11
CA GLN A 35 -6.23 9.62 -1.41
C GLN A 35 -5.96 10.92 -2.17
N ILE A 36 -6.81 11.92 -1.94
CA ILE A 36 -6.67 13.26 -2.54
C ILE A 36 -5.44 14.04 -2.06
N ASN A 37 -4.76 13.56 -1.02
CA ASN A 37 -3.56 14.16 -0.46
C ASN A 37 -2.25 13.61 -1.09
N GLY A 38 -2.34 12.73 -2.09
CA GLY A 38 -1.18 12.15 -2.78
C GLY A 38 -0.67 10.83 -2.21
N TYR A 39 -1.26 10.34 -1.12
CA TYR A 39 -0.85 9.10 -0.47
C TYR A 39 -1.87 7.98 -0.66
N LEU A 40 -1.49 6.76 -0.28
CA LEU A 40 -2.41 5.65 -0.19
C LEU A 40 -3.08 5.62 1.18
N GLY A 41 -4.34 5.20 1.19
CA GLY A 41 -5.10 4.91 2.40
C GLY A 41 -5.55 3.45 2.45
N VAL A 42 -5.83 2.97 3.66
CA VAL A 42 -6.40 1.65 3.90
C VAL A 42 -7.90 1.71 3.64
N VAL A 43 -8.39 0.87 2.73
CA VAL A 43 -9.82 0.71 2.41
C VAL A 43 -10.42 -0.40 3.26
N LYS A 44 -9.70 -1.54 3.36
CA LYS A 44 -10.05 -2.67 4.23
C LYS A 44 -8.92 -2.92 5.21
N ASN A 45 -9.26 -2.94 6.49
CA ASN A 45 -8.28 -3.11 7.56
C ASN A 45 -7.70 -4.53 7.52
N SER A 46 -6.41 -4.64 7.16
CA SER A 46 -5.63 -5.87 7.21
C SER A 46 -4.16 -5.55 7.49
N ALA A 47 -3.38 -6.54 7.92
CA ALA A 47 -1.95 -6.35 8.16
C ALA A 47 -1.21 -6.02 6.85
N GLU A 48 -1.60 -6.67 5.76
CA GLU A 48 -1.09 -6.49 4.41
C GLU A 48 -1.38 -5.08 3.91
N ALA A 49 -2.62 -4.59 4.08
CA ALA A 49 -3.01 -3.24 3.69
C ALA A 49 -2.16 -2.18 4.39
N LYS A 50 -1.95 -2.33 5.71
CA LYS A 50 -1.10 -1.43 6.51
C LYS A 50 0.35 -1.46 6.05
N ALA A 51 0.89 -2.65 5.79
CA ALA A 51 2.27 -2.81 5.32
C ALA A 51 2.50 -2.15 3.96
N VAL A 52 1.57 -2.33 3.01
CA VAL A 52 1.63 -1.68 1.69
C VAL A 52 1.53 -0.16 1.83
N VAL A 53 0.55 0.34 2.59
CA VAL A 53 0.38 1.79 2.80
C VAL A 53 1.63 2.40 3.41
N SER A 54 2.17 1.80 4.47
CA SER A 54 3.38 2.30 5.14
C SER A 54 4.58 2.33 4.19
N SER A 55 4.88 1.22 3.53
CA SER A 55 6.06 1.12 2.66
C SER A 55 5.99 2.03 1.43
N VAL A 56 4.82 2.15 0.80
CA VAL A 56 4.63 2.99 -0.39
C VAL A 56 4.60 4.46 -0.01
N ASN A 57 3.91 4.84 1.07
CA ASN A 57 3.83 6.23 1.48
C ASN A 57 5.19 6.77 1.93
N ALA A 58 6.04 5.95 2.57
CA ALA A 58 7.41 6.33 2.87
C ALA A 58 8.22 6.64 1.60
N LYS A 59 8.13 5.78 0.57
CA LYS A 59 8.78 5.99 -0.73
C LYS A 59 8.24 7.24 -1.44
N ARG A 60 6.92 7.45 -1.43
CA ARG A 60 6.27 8.65 -2.00
C ARG A 60 6.75 9.92 -1.31
N LYS A 61 6.75 9.94 0.03
CA LYS A 61 7.21 11.10 0.82
C LYS A 61 8.63 11.49 0.48
N ALA A 62 9.57 10.54 0.50
CA ALA A 62 10.97 10.80 0.14
C ALA A 62 11.11 11.33 -1.30
N HIS A 63 10.32 10.79 -2.24
CA HIS A 63 10.32 11.28 -3.62
C HIS A 63 9.73 12.68 -3.74
N TYR A 64 8.62 12.97 -3.05
CA TYR A 64 7.99 14.28 -3.04
C TYR A 64 8.89 15.33 -2.42
N GLU A 65 9.60 15.02 -1.34
CA GLU A 65 10.62 15.88 -0.74
C GLU A 65 11.73 16.23 -1.73
N LYS A 66 12.24 15.24 -2.47
CA LYS A 66 13.25 15.49 -3.51
C LYS A 66 12.75 16.45 -4.59
N ILE A 67 11.51 16.27 -5.06
CA ILE A 67 10.90 17.14 -6.08
C ILE A 67 10.65 18.54 -5.50
N ALA A 68 10.08 18.62 -4.29
CA ALA A 68 9.78 19.86 -3.59
C ALA A 68 11.04 20.72 -3.44
N ASN A 69 12.13 20.12 -2.93
CA ASN A 69 13.41 20.79 -2.75
C ASN A 69 14.00 21.25 -4.10
N LYS A 70 13.92 20.42 -5.14
CA LYS A 70 14.43 20.78 -6.47
C LYS A 70 13.68 21.98 -7.07
N ASN A 71 12.37 22.06 -6.86
CA ASN A 71 11.52 23.08 -7.49
C ASN A 71 11.16 24.24 -6.55
N GLN A 72 11.67 24.25 -5.31
CA GLN A 72 11.39 25.27 -4.30
C GLN A 72 9.88 25.46 -4.05
N ILE A 73 9.14 24.35 -3.98
CA ILE A 73 7.69 24.32 -3.69
C ILE A 73 7.43 23.40 -2.49
N SER A 74 6.20 23.41 -1.96
CA SER A 74 5.86 22.56 -0.83
C SER A 74 5.71 21.08 -1.25
N VAL A 75 6.03 20.17 -0.31
CA VAL A 75 5.77 18.72 -0.48
C VAL A 75 4.28 18.46 -0.72
N SER A 76 3.41 19.25 -0.09
CA SER A 76 1.95 19.14 -0.23
C SER A 76 1.50 19.42 -1.68
N ASP A 77 2.08 20.43 -2.34
CA ASP A 77 1.72 20.77 -3.72
C ASP A 77 2.19 19.68 -4.70
N VAL A 78 3.38 19.12 -4.49
CA VAL A 78 3.84 17.94 -5.23
C VAL A 78 2.90 16.76 -5.03
N ALA A 79 2.50 16.49 -3.78
CA ALA A 79 1.63 15.38 -3.44
C ALA A 79 0.23 15.53 -4.07
N LYS A 80 -0.35 16.75 -4.10
CA LYS A 80 -1.62 17.03 -4.77
C LYS A 80 -1.55 16.74 -6.28
N LEU A 81 -0.51 17.22 -6.96
CA LEU A 81 -0.31 16.93 -8.39
C LEU A 81 -0.13 15.43 -8.64
N ALA A 82 0.57 14.74 -7.75
CA ALA A 82 0.72 13.29 -7.81
C ALA A 82 -0.63 12.58 -7.57
N ALA A 83 -1.47 13.08 -6.66
CA ALA A 83 -2.81 12.57 -6.38
C ALA A 83 -3.69 12.63 -7.63
N GLU A 84 -3.72 13.78 -8.30
CA GLU A 84 -4.50 13.98 -9.53
C GLU A 84 -4.11 12.96 -10.59
N LYS A 85 -2.80 12.80 -10.85
CA LYS A 85 -2.29 11.79 -11.79
C LYS A 85 -2.64 10.37 -11.36
N ALA A 86 -2.48 10.04 -10.08
CA ALA A 86 -2.75 8.70 -9.56
C ALA A 86 -4.25 8.35 -9.63
N ILE A 87 -5.14 9.29 -9.31
CA ILE A 87 -6.60 9.14 -9.40
C ILE A 87 -7.03 8.99 -10.86
N GLN A 88 -6.48 9.81 -11.77
CA GLN A 88 -6.74 9.69 -13.21
C GLN A 88 -6.28 8.34 -13.76
N ALA A 89 -5.10 7.86 -13.35
CA ALA A 89 -4.54 6.57 -13.75
C ALA A 89 -5.18 5.35 -13.03
N THR A 90 -5.99 5.59 -12.00
CA THR A 90 -6.65 4.49 -11.26
C THR A 90 -7.57 3.72 -12.20
N LYS A 91 -7.50 2.38 -12.16
CA LYS A 91 -8.32 1.51 -13.00
C LYS A 91 -9.77 1.46 -12.50
N LYS A 92 -10.70 1.16 -13.40
CA LYS A 92 -12.07 0.81 -13.01
C LYS A 92 -12.03 -0.38 -12.05
N GLY A 93 -12.88 -0.35 -11.02
CA GLY A 93 -12.94 -1.33 -9.94
C GLY A 93 -12.00 -1.05 -8.76
N HIS A 94 -11.07 -0.09 -8.86
CA HIS A 94 -10.18 0.29 -7.74
C HIS A 94 -10.76 1.47 -6.95
N TYR A 95 -10.26 1.68 -5.73
CA TYR A 95 -10.77 2.71 -4.83
C TYR A 95 -9.97 4.03 -4.89
N ILE A 96 -10.71 5.12 -4.84
CA ILE A 96 -10.21 6.49 -4.66
C ILE A 96 -10.98 7.17 -3.52
N GLN A 97 -10.34 8.07 -2.79
CA GLN A 97 -11.01 8.88 -1.78
C GLN A 97 -11.68 10.08 -2.45
N ASN A 98 -12.94 10.35 -2.13
CA ASN A 98 -13.61 11.57 -2.57
C ASN A 98 -13.27 12.76 -1.66
N ARG A 99 -13.74 13.96 -2.01
CA ARG A 99 -13.50 15.20 -1.23
C ARG A 99 -14.08 15.16 0.19
N SER A 100 -15.12 14.34 0.41
CA SER A 100 -15.73 14.13 1.72
C SER A 100 -14.96 13.12 2.58
N GLY A 101 -13.88 12.54 2.08
CA GLY A 101 -13.08 11.54 2.79
C GLY A 101 -13.57 10.10 2.62
N ASN A 102 -14.64 9.87 1.87
CA ASN A 102 -15.23 8.55 1.67
C ASN A 102 -14.54 7.80 0.53
N TRP A 103 -14.44 6.48 0.66
CA TRP A 103 -13.95 5.60 -0.41
C TRP A 103 -15.02 5.41 -1.48
N VAL A 104 -14.64 5.63 -2.73
CA VAL A 104 -15.48 5.41 -3.92
C VAL A 104 -14.74 4.48 -4.87
N LYS A 105 -15.47 3.50 -5.41
CA LYS A 105 -14.95 2.62 -6.46
C LYS A 105 -15.06 3.35 -7.80
N LYS A 106 -13.94 3.52 -8.50
CA LYS A 106 -13.88 4.13 -9.83
C LYS A 106 -14.42 3.18 -10.91
#